data_AF-A0A1I2SFX5-F1
#
_entry.id   AF-A0A1I2SFX5-F1
#
_cell.length_a   1.000
_cell.length_b   1.000
_cell.length_c   1.000
_cell.angle_alpha   90.00
_cell.angle_beta   90.00
_cell.angle_gamma   90.00
#
_symmetry.space_group_name_H-M   'P 1'
#
loop_
_entity.id
_entity.type
_entity.pdbx_description
1 polymer ?
#
loop_
_entity_poly.entity_id
_entity_poly.type
_entity_poly.pdbx_seq_one_letter_code
_entity_poly.pdbx_strand_id
1 'polypeptide(L)'
;MSELAAFIAEHGALGAALLEHCNGALDEARKAIEDRHLGSYASLADYVQEVTEDSTAIPETLRHYIDWQAMARDAAINGDLFTVQTAWDAVHVFAGQRNPRPTA
;
A
#
# COMPACT_ATOMS: atom_id res chain seq x y z
N MET A 1 -10.81 -16.17 -23.19
CA MET A 1 -9.72 -15.52 -22.42
C MET A 1 -9.97 -15.86 -20.96
N SER A 2 -8.96 -16.31 -20.21
CA SER A 2 -9.13 -16.63 -18.78
C SER A 2 -9.36 -15.34 -17.97
N GLU A 3 -10.05 -15.42 -16.84
CA GLU A 3 -10.27 -14.28 -15.93
C GLU A 3 -8.96 -13.68 -15.42
N LEU A 4 -7.94 -14.52 -15.17
CA LEU A 4 -6.58 -14.07 -14.84
C LEU A 4 -5.96 -13.23 -15.97
N ALA A 5 -6.13 -13.66 -17.23
CA ALA A 5 -5.59 -12.94 -18.37
C ALA A 5 -6.33 -11.62 -18.61
N ALA A 6 -7.65 -11.58 -18.36
CA ALA A 6 -8.43 -10.35 -18.42
C ALA A 6 -7.97 -9.35 -17.34
N PHE A 7 -7.76 -9.82 -16.10
CA PHE A 7 -7.28 -8.98 -15.00
C PHE A 7 -5.90 -8.38 -15.27
N ILE A 8 -4.96 -9.18 -15.79
CA ILE A 8 -3.63 -8.67 -16.17
C ILE A 8 -3.73 -7.70 -17.36
N ALA A 9 -4.61 -7.96 -18.32
CA ALA A 9 -4.82 -7.04 -19.44
C ALA A 9 -5.41 -5.68 -18.99
N GLU A 10 -6.28 -5.69 -17.98
CA GLU A 10 -6.91 -4.49 -17.42
C GLU A 10 -5.96 -3.67 -16.55
N HIS A 11 -5.21 -4.32 -15.66
CA HIS A 11 -4.37 -3.64 -14.66
C HIS A 11 -2.87 -3.66 -14.97
N GLY A 12 -2.46 -4.24 -16.10
CA GLY A 12 -1.08 -4.28 -16.56
C GLY A 12 -0.10 -4.90 -15.56
N ALA A 13 1.06 -4.25 -15.41
CA ALA A 13 2.12 -4.70 -14.51
C ALA A 13 1.67 -4.75 -13.03
N LEU A 14 0.80 -3.82 -12.62
CA LEU A 14 0.23 -3.84 -11.27
C LEU A 14 -0.59 -5.10 -11.04
N GLY A 15 -1.46 -5.46 -11.99
CA GLY A 15 -2.29 -6.67 -11.90
C GLY A 15 -1.44 -7.95 -11.77
N ALA A 16 -0.38 -8.07 -12.57
CA ALA A 16 0.52 -9.21 -12.51
C ALA A 16 1.24 -9.31 -11.16
N ALA A 17 1.82 -8.20 -10.68
CA ALA A 17 2.57 -8.17 -9.43
C ALA A 17 1.67 -8.37 -8.19
N LEU A 18 0.41 -7.91 -8.25
CA LEU A 18 -0.56 -8.16 -7.20
C LEU A 18 -1.00 -9.63 -7.15
N LEU A 19 -1.20 -10.26 -8.31
CA LEU A 19 -1.50 -11.70 -8.36
C LEU A 19 -0.36 -12.53 -7.77
N GLU A 20 0.88 -12.15 -8.04
CA GLU A 20 2.06 -12.76 -7.40
C GLU A 20 1.99 -12.60 -5.88
N HIS A 21 1.74 -11.38 -5.38
CA HIS A 21 1.58 -11.11 -3.95
C HIS A 21 0.45 -11.92 -3.30
N CYS A 22 -0.68 -12.07 -4.00
CA CYS A 22 -1.86 -12.81 -3.54
C CYS A 22 -1.79 -14.32 -3.80
N ASN A 23 -0.64 -14.88 -4.18
CA ASN A 23 -0.47 -16.30 -4.51
C ASN A 23 -1.49 -16.80 -5.57
N GLY A 24 -1.84 -15.95 -6.53
CA GLY A 24 -2.79 -16.24 -7.60
C GLY A 24 -4.27 -16.13 -7.20
N ALA A 25 -4.60 -15.70 -5.98
CA ALA A 25 -5.98 -15.49 -5.54
C ALA A 25 -6.61 -14.26 -6.21
N LEU A 26 -7.25 -14.46 -7.36
CA LEU A 26 -7.82 -13.40 -8.20
C LEU A 26 -8.82 -12.50 -7.45
N ASP A 27 -9.72 -13.09 -6.66
CA ASP A 27 -10.71 -12.32 -5.90
C ASP A 27 -10.07 -11.39 -4.88
N GLU A 28 -9.00 -11.85 -4.21
CA GLU A 28 -8.27 -11.03 -3.24
C GLU A 28 -7.45 -9.94 -3.92
N ALA A 29 -6.87 -10.23 -5.08
CA ALA A 29 -6.17 -9.23 -5.89
C ALA A 29 -7.14 -8.14 -6.38
N ARG A 30 -8.36 -8.52 -6.78
CA ARG A 30 -9.40 -7.57 -7.20
C ARG A 30 -9.82 -6.65 -6.05
N LYS A 31 -10.17 -7.22 -4.89
CA LYS A 31 -10.49 -6.43 -3.69
C LYS A 31 -9.36 -5.51 -3.25
N ALA A 32 -8.11 -5.93 -3.42
CA ALA A 32 -6.96 -5.09 -3.09
C ALA A 32 -6.92 -3.83 -3.97
N ILE A 33 -7.10 -3.95 -5.30
CA ILE A 33 -7.13 -2.79 -6.20
C ILE A 33 -8.36 -1.91 -5.96
N GLU A 34 -9.54 -2.51 -5.81
CA GLU A 34 -10.80 -1.78 -5.74
C GLU A 34 -10.99 -1.05 -4.40
N ASP A 35 -10.73 -1.75 -3.28
CA ASP A 35 -11.12 -1.26 -1.96
C ASP A 35 -9.94 -0.74 -1.13
N ARG A 36 -8.71 -1.13 -1.48
CA ARG A 36 -7.55 -0.96 -0.58
C ARG A 36 -6.38 -0.27 -1.22
N HIS A 37 -6.44 0.12 -2.49
CA HIS A 37 -5.35 0.85 -3.14
C HIS A 37 -5.34 2.31 -2.67
N LEU A 38 -4.23 2.74 -2.07
CA LEU A 38 -4.07 4.05 -1.46
C LEU A 38 -3.28 5.02 -2.34
N GLY A 39 -2.68 4.53 -3.42
CA GLY A 39 -1.94 5.34 -4.39
C GLY A 39 -0.61 4.73 -4.80
N SER A 40 0.13 5.46 -5.64
CA SER A 40 1.47 5.12 -6.10
C SER A 40 2.45 6.20 -5.68
N TYR A 41 3.54 5.79 -5.04
CA TYR A 41 4.52 6.66 -4.40
C TYR A 41 5.94 6.20 -4.76
N ALA A 42 6.95 7.05 -4.53
CA ALA A 42 8.34 6.64 -4.70
C ALA A 42 8.78 5.62 -3.64
N SER A 43 8.17 5.65 -2.45
CA SER A 43 8.38 4.68 -1.37
C SER A 43 7.18 4.63 -0.42
N LEU A 44 7.10 3.58 0.42
CA LEU A 44 6.12 3.51 1.49
C LEU A 44 6.29 4.63 2.54
N ALA A 45 7.52 5.10 2.74
CA ALA A 45 7.81 6.20 3.66
C ALA A 45 7.22 7.51 3.15
N ASP A 46 7.20 7.75 1.84
CA ASP A 46 6.58 8.94 1.25
C ASP A 46 5.06 8.95 1.50
N TYR A 47 4.39 7.80 1.32
CA TYR A 47 2.97 7.66 1.68
C TYR A 47 2.73 7.91 3.17
N VAL A 48 3.54 7.30 4.04
CA VAL A 48 3.40 7.47 5.50
C VAL A 48 3.64 8.90 5.94
N GLN A 49 4.60 9.59 5.33
CA GLN A 49 4.83 11.01 5.58
C GLN A 49 3.61 11.83 5.17
N GLU A 50 3.13 11.68 3.93
CA GLU A 50 1.97 12.41 3.39
C GLU A 50 0.76 12.27 4.32
N VAL A 51 0.34 11.04 4.64
CA VAL A 51 -0.85 10.82 5.49
C VAL A 51 -0.64 11.33 6.91
N THR A 52 0.58 11.29 7.44
CA THR A 52 0.87 11.81 8.78
C THR A 52 0.82 13.33 8.80
N GLU A 53 1.40 13.99 7.81
CA GLU A 53 1.37 15.45 7.66
C GLU A 53 -0.05 15.98 7.42
N ASP A 54 -0.87 15.23 6.68
CA ASP A 54 -2.28 15.57 6.43
C ASP A 54 -3.17 15.38 7.67
N SER A 55 -2.88 14.38 8.50
CA SER A 55 -3.71 14.02 9.66
C SER A 55 -3.27 14.62 10.99
N THR A 56 -2.01 15.04 11.10
CA THR A 56 -1.39 15.46 12.36
C THR A 56 -0.55 16.72 12.18
N ALA A 57 -0.82 17.74 13.01
CA ALA A 57 0.01 18.93 13.06
C ALA A 57 1.36 18.62 13.73
N ILE A 58 2.42 18.52 12.93
CA ILE A 58 3.79 18.25 13.40
C ILE A 58 4.47 19.56 13.79
N PRO A 59 4.93 19.74 15.04
CA PRO A 59 5.74 20.89 15.42
C PRO A 59 7.02 20.98 14.59
N GLU A 60 7.38 22.18 14.12
CA GLU A 60 8.59 22.39 13.29
C GLU A 60 9.86 21.88 13.98
N THR A 61 9.94 22.00 15.31
CA THR A 61 11.07 21.54 16.12
C THR A 61 11.25 20.02 16.12
N LEU A 62 10.22 19.26 15.74
CA LEU A 62 10.24 17.79 15.69
C LEU A 62 10.36 17.24 14.27
N ARG A 63 10.12 18.05 13.22
CA ARG A 63 10.00 17.57 11.83
C ARG A 63 11.22 16.77 11.36
N HIS A 64 12.43 17.19 11.71
CA HIS A 64 13.67 16.51 11.31
C HIS A 64 14.06 15.32 12.20
N TYR A 65 13.29 15.03 13.24
CA TYR A 65 13.51 13.89 14.15
C TYR A 65 12.61 12.70 13.83
N ILE A 66 11.70 12.82 12.86
CA ILE A 66 10.79 11.75 12.50
C ILE A 66 11.47 10.80 11.52
N ASP A 67 11.48 9.51 11.88
CA ASP A 67 11.98 8.45 11.02
C ASP A 67 10.81 7.79 10.25
N TRP A 68 10.52 8.35 9.07
CA TRP A 68 9.46 7.87 8.19
C TRP A 68 9.68 6.43 7.71
N GLN A 69 10.94 6.01 7.55
CA GLN A 69 11.28 4.64 7.14
C GLN A 69 10.96 3.64 8.25
N ALA A 70 11.26 3.99 9.50
CA ALA A 70 10.89 3.17 10.64
C ALA A 70 9.36 3.04 10.78
N MET A 71 8.63 4.14 10.60
CA MET A 71 7.15 4.13 10.63
C MET A 71 6.55 3.28 9.51
N ALA A 72 7.03 3.44 8.28
CA ALA A 72 6.62 2.62 7.13
C ALA A 72 6.88 1.13 7.36
N ARG A 73 8.07 0.79 7.87
CA ARG A 73 8.43 -0.59 8.21
C ARG A 73 7.50 -1.15 9.29
N ASP A 74 7.18 -0.38 10.32
CA ASP A 74 6.27 -0.81 11.40
C ASP A 74 4.86 -1.09 10.85
N ALA A 75 4.32 -0.18 10.04
CA ALA A 75 3.02 -0.37 9.39
C ALA A 75 2.98 -1.62 8.50
N ALA A 76 4.06 -1.90 7.77
CA ALA A 76 4.17 -3.11 6.95
C ALA A 76 4.25 -4.39 7.80
N ILE A 77 5.09 -4.40 8.85
CA ILE A 77 5.25 -5.56 9.74
C ILE A 77 3.97 -5.88 10.49
N ASN A 78 3.24 -4.85 10.93
CA ASN A 78 1.97 -5.01 11.62
C ASN A 78 0.82 -5.42 10.68
N GLY A 79 1.08 -5.46 9.36
CA GLY A 79 0.08 -5.79 8.36
C GLY A 79 -0.98 -4.70 8.20
N ASP A 80 -0.68 -3.46 8.60
CA ASP A 80 -1.55 -2.30 8.39
C ASP A 80 -1.45 -1.80 6.94
N LEU A 81 -0.28 -1.96 6.33
CA LEU A 81 -0.01 -1.64 4.94
C LEU A 81 0.75 -2.78 4.27
N PHE A 82 0.62 -2.89 2.95
CA PHE A 82 1.56 -3.65 2.12
C PHE A 82 1.83 -2.89 0.83
N THR A 83 2.88 -3.30 0.11
CA THR A 83 3.24 -2.66 -1.15
C THR A 83 3.52 -3.65 -2.26
N VAL A 84 3.31 -3.19 -3.49
CA VAL A 84 3.72 -3.87 -4.72
C VAL A 84 4.46 -2.87 -5.59
N GLN A 85 5.66 -3.24 -6.05
CA GLN A 85 6.52 -2.38 -6.85
C GLN A 85 6.40 -2.73 -8.34
N THR A 86 6.11 -1.73 -9.18
CA THR A 86 5.99 -1.89 -10.64
C THR A 86 7.10 -1.19 -11.42
N ALA A 87 7.80 -0.24 -10.78
CA ALA A 87 9.01 0.43 -11.28
C ALA A 87 9.87 0.91 -10.11
N TRP A 88 11.06 1.48 -10.41
CA TRP A 88 11.97 2.01 -9.39
C TRP A 88 11.30 3.07 -8.48
N ASP A 89 10.46 3.92 -9.05
CA ASP A 89 9.74 5.03 -8.40
C ASP A 89 8.22 4.83 -8.33
N ALA A 90 7.74 3.60 -8.55
CA ALA A 90 6.33 3.25 -8.53
C ALA A 90 6.06 2.12 -7.53
N VAL A 91 5.90 2.51 -6.26
CA VAL A 91 5.48 1.66 -5.15
C VAL A 91 4.00 1.89 -4.93
N HIS A 92 3.18 0.90 -5.29
CA HIS A 92 1.75 0.92 -5.02
C HIS A 92 1.49 0.53 -3.57
N VAL A 93 0.80 1.39 -2.83
CA VAL A 93 0.51 1.21 -1.41
C VAL A 93 -0.91 0.73 -1.24
N PHE A 94 -1.09 -0.26 -0.37
CA PHE A 94 -2.38 -0.86 -0.08
C PHE A 94 -2.63 -0.94 1.42
N ALA A 95 -3.89 -0.76 1.82
CA ALA A 95 -4.33 -1.09 3.16
C ALA A 95 -4.29 -2.61 3.41
N GLY A 96 -3.85 -3.00 4.60
CA GLY A 96 -3.89 -4.39 5.05
C GLY A 96 -5.29 -4.96 5.17
N GLN A 97 -5.42 -6.27 5.33
CA GLN A 97 -6.72 -6.95 5.48
C GLN A 97 -7.33 -6.80 6.89
N ARG A 98 -6.85 -5.86 7.71
CA ARG A 98 -7.27 -5.79 9.11
C ARG A 98 -8.72 -5.32 9.21
N ASN A 99 -9.55 -6.16 9.83
CA ASN A 99 -10.87 -5.78 10.36
C ASN A 99 -10.66 -4.52 11.24
N PRO A 100 -11.49 -3.45 11.13
CA PRO A 100 -11.34 -2.27 11.99
C PRO A 100 -11.25 -2.73 13.45
N ARG A 101 -10.24 -2.22 14.19
CA ARG A 101 -10.21 -2.45 15.64
C ARG A 101 -11.55 -1.94 16.17
N PRO A 102 -12.26 -2.70 17.02
CA PRO A 102 -13.39 -2.14 17.72
C PRO A 102 -12.90 -0.89 18.44
N THR A 103 -13.51 0.26 18.12
CA THR A 103 -13.32 1.48 18.88
C THR A 103 -13.69 1.16 20.32
N ALA A 104 -12.73 1.27 21.23
CA ALA A 104 -12.98 1.21 22.67
C ALA A 104 -13.86 2.38 23.11
#